data_AF-A0A2R6EMS2-F1
#
_entry.id   AF-A0A2R6EMS2-F1
#
_cell.length_a   1.000
_cell.length_b   1.000
_cell.length_c   1.000
_cell.angle_alpha   90.00
_cell.angle_beta   90.00
_cell.angle_gamma   90.00
#
_symmetry.space_group_name_H-M   'P 1'
#
loop_
_entity.id
_entity.type
_entity.pdbx_description
1 polymer ?
#
loop_
_entity_poly.entity_id
_entity_poly.type
_entity_poly.pdbx_seq_one_letter_code
_entity_poly.pdbx_strand_id
1 'polypeptide(L)'
;MTVLLAAALVGAVLPTVDTAREDHAAALARDELVDLRASSAEFIAENDPPPPGVAGPSLLVTVRVPDGVTLRVGVGPRGESLAWRRESRTGRVETDIPFASSLTLREQGRHRLRLTLAGERGDATLRVRRA
;
A
#
# COMPACT_ATOMS: atom_id res chain seq x y z
N MET A 1 51.76 -9.00 -29.98
CA MET A 1 50.48 -8.25 -30.06
C MET A 1 49.47 -9.00 -29.22
N THR A 2 49.11 -8.47 -28.05
CA THR A 2 48.15 -9.11 -27.15
C THR A 2 47.12 -8.06 -26.79
N VAL A 3 45.87 -8.34 -27.16
CA VAL A 3 44.77 -7.40 -27.23
C VAL A 3 44.25 -7.14 -25.81
N LEU A 4 44.43 -5.92 -25.31
CA LEU A 4 43.74 -5.40 -24.11
C LEU A 4 42.29 -5.05 -24.51
N LEU A 5 41.39 -6.03 -24.50
CA LEU A 5 39.97 -5.84 -24.83
C LEU A 5 39.07 -6.41 -23.71
N ALA A 6 39.26 -5.96 -22.47
CA ALA A 6 38.47 -6.46 -21.35
C ALA A 6 37.76 -5.37 -20.51
N ALA A 7 37.95 -4.08 -20.82
CA ALA A 7 37.43 -2.99 -19.97
C ALA A 7 36.17 -2.28 -20.52
N ALA A 8 35.73 -2.57 -21.75
CA ALA A 8 34.67 -1.79 -22.40
C ALA A 8 33.23 -2.30 -22.18
N LEU A 9 33.03 -3.47 -21.55
CA LEU A 9 31.73 -4.14 -21.50
C LEU A 9 30.94 -3.96 -20.19
N VAL A 10 31.41 -3.11 -19.26
CA VAL A 10 30.72 -2.88 -17.98
C VAL A 10 29.79 -1.65 -18.02
N GLY A 11 29.91 -0.79 -19.04
CA GLY A 11 29.16 0.47 -19.10
C GLY A 11 27.73 0.41 -19.66
N ALA A 12 27.32 -0.68 -20.32
CA ALA A 12 26.09 -0.71 -21.13
C ALA A 12 24.94 -1.56 -20.54
N VAL A 13 25.13 -2.22 -19.39
CA VAL A 13 24.14 -3.19 -18.84
C VAL A 13 23.20 -2.57 -17.79
N LEU A 14 23.47 -1.34 -17.34
CA LEU A 14 22.83 -0.78 -16.15
C LEU A 14 21.36 -0.33 -16.29
N PRO A 15 20.79 0.05 -17.45
CA PRO A 15 19.41 0.54 -17.47
C PRO A 15 18.37 -0.58 -17.26
N THR A 16 18.61 -1.79 -17.76
CA THR A 16 17.63 -2.88 -17.71
C THR A 16 17.47 -3.46 -16.30
N VAL A 17 18.54 -3.48 -15.51
CA VAL A 17 18.51 -3.97 -14.13
C VAL A 17 17.71 -3.02 -13.22
N ASP A 18 17.88 -1.71 -13.41
CA ASP A 18 17.13 -0.72 -12.64
C ASP A 18 15.64 -0.75 -12.98
N THR A 19 15.27 -0.85 -14.26
CA THR A 19 13.86 -1.01 -14.65
C THR A 19 13.22 -2.28 -14.09
N ALA A 20 13.95 -3.40 -14.07
CA ALA A 20 13.43 -4.65 -13.49
C ALA A 20 13.21 -4.54 -11.98
N ARG A 21 14.11 -3.87 -11.26
CA ARG A 21 13.95 -3.60 -9.82
C ARG A 21 12.78 -2.65 -9.54
N GLU A 22 12.58 -1.65 -10.40
CA GLU A 22 11.42 -0.75 -10.34
C GLU A 22 10.10 -1.50 -10.52
N ASP A 23 9.99 -2.27 -11.60
CA ASP A 23 8.78 -3.03 -11.93
C ASP A 23 8.47 -4.05 -10.83
N HIS A 24 9.49 -4.71 -10.29
CA HIS A 24 9.32 -5.65 -9.19
C HIS A 24 8.78 -4.98 -7.91
N ALA A 25 9.34 -3.83 -7.50
CA ALA A 25 8.83 -3.14 -6.32
C ALA A 25 7.43 -2.55 -6.54
N ALA A 26 7.13 -2.09 -7.76
CA ALA A 26 5.80 -1.63 -8.14
C ALA A 26 4.76 -2.76 -8.08
N ALA A 27 5.13 -3.95 -8.55
CA ALA A 27 4.29 -5.15 -8.44
C ALA A 27 4.04 -5.52 -6.98
N LEU A 28 5.10 -5.62 -6.16
CA LEU A 28 4.96 -5.90 -4.72
C LEU A 28 4.10 -4.86 -3.99
N ALA A 29 4.29 -3.57 -4.29
CA ALA A 29 3.49 -2.52 -3.71
C ALA A 29 2.01 -2.64 -4.10
N ARG A 30 1.74 -3.01 -5.36
CA ARG A 30 0.36 -3.24 -5.84
C ARG A 30 -0.27 -4.43 -5.13
N ASP A 31 0.43 -5.55 -5.05
CA ASP A 31 -0.07 -6.79 -4.46
C ASP A 31 -0.42 -6.58 -2.97
N GLU A 32 0.47 -5.93 -2.22
CA GLU A 32 0.24 -5.60 -0.80
C GLU A 32 -0.99 -4.69 -0.59
N LEU A 33 -1.27 -3.78 -1.54
CA LEU A 33 -2.48 -2.96 -1.48
C LEU A 33 -3.74 -3.72 -1.91
N VAL A 34 -3.64 -4.68 -2.84
CA VAL A 34 -4.76 -5.56 -3.21
C VAL A 34 -5.15 -6.45 -2.02
N ASP A 35 -4.16 -7.03 -1.35
CA ASP A 35 -4.39 -7.86 -0.16
C ASP A 35 -5.01 -7.03 0.97
N LEU A 36 -4.47 -5.83 1.22
CA LEU A 36 -5.05 -4.91 2.20
C LEU A 36 -6.51 -4.56 1.87
N ARG A 37 -6.82 -4.31 0.59
CA ARG A 37 -8.20 -4.06 0.14
C ARG A 37 -9.09 -5.27 0.43
N ALA A 38 -8.64 -6.48 0.06
CA ALA A 38 -9.42 -7.70 0.26
C ALA A 38 -9.71 -7.94 1.74
N SER A 39 -8.69 -7.91 2.62
CA SER A 39 -8.89 -8.08 4.06
C SER A 39 -9.75 -6.99 4.69
N SER A 40 -9.66 -5.75 4.19
CA SER A 40 -10.50 -4.65 4.67
C SER A 40 -11.96 -4.82 4.25
N ALA A 41 -12.23 -5.29 3.03
CA ALA A 41 -13.58 -5.57 2.55
C ALA A 41 -14.22 -6.74 3.31
N GLU A 42 -13.48 -7.83 3.49
CA GLU A 42 -13.90 -8.98 4.28
C GLU A 42 -14.21 -8.58 5.72
N PHE A 43 -13.34 -7.79 6.35
CA PHE A 43 -13.56 -7.30 7.71
C PHE A 43 -14.83 -6.45 7.84
N ILE A 44 -15.14 -5.61 6.86
CA ILE A 44 -16.41 -4.84 6.84
C ILE A 44 -17.59 -5.79 6.62
N ALA A 45 -17.48 -6.75 5.71
CA ALA A 45 -18.57 -7.68 5.40
C ALA A 45 -18.94 -8.59 6.59
N GLU A 46 -17.96 -8.94 7.41
CA GLU A 46 -18.14 -9.80 8.58
C GLU A 46 -18.64 -9.06 9.83
N ASN A 47 -18.62 -7.73 9.85
CA ASN A 47 -18.91 -6.94 11.04
C ASN A 47 -19.95 -5.85 10.77
N ASP A 48 -20.99 -5.82 11.59
CA ASP A 48 -21.97 -4.73 11.56
C ASP A 48 -21.31 -3.39 11.95
N PRO A 49 -21.73 -2.26 11.34
CA PRO A 49 -21.26 -0.94 11.75
C PRO A 49 -21.63 -0.70 13.23
N PRO A 50 -20.67 -0.31 14.08
CA PRO A 50 -20.98 0.02 15.47
C PRO A 50 -21.82 1.31 15.53
N PRO A 51 -22.59 1.54 16.61
CA PRO A 51 -23.27 2.81 16.77
C PRO A 51 -22.30 4.00 16.73
N PRO A 52 -22.74 5.19 16.26
CA PRO A 52 -21.88 6.37 16.21
C PRO A 52 -21.27 6.70 17.58
N GLY A 53 -19.96 6.96 17.61
CA GLY A 53 -19.23 7.26 18.84
C GLY A 53 -18.87 6.04 19.70
N VAL A 54 -19.32 4.84 19.33
CA VAL A 54 -18.93 3.59 19.97
C VAL A 54 -17.70 3.01 19.27
N ALA A 55 -16.76 2.49 20.06
CA ALA A 55 -15.60 1.80 19.52
C ALA A 55 -16.03 0.48 18.87
N GLY A 56 -15.79 0.35 17.57
CA GLY A 56 -16.04 -0.89 16.85
C GLY A 56 -14.92 -1.92 16.97
N PRO A 57 -15.11 -3.11 16.35
CA PRO A 57 -14.09 -4.12 16.25
C PRO A 57 -12.82 -3.59 15.60
N SER A 58 -11.69 -4.23 15.90
CA SER A 58 -10.38 -3.88 15.34
C SER A 58 -9.74 -5.09 14.68
N LEU A 59 -9.15 -4.87 13.49
CA LEU A 59 -8.32 -5.85 12.79
C LEU A 59 -6.87 -5.36 12.77
N LEU A 60 -5.92 -6.26 13.03
CA LEU A 60 -4.50 -6.01 12.84
C LEU A 60 -4.04 -6.66 11.53
N VAL A 61 -3.59 -5.84 10.58
CA VAL A 61 -3.04 -6.28 9.29
C VAL A 61 -1.56 -5.93 9.25
N THR A 62 -0.74 -6.78 8.64
CA THR A 62 0.66 -6.46 8.36
C THR A 62 0.79 -6.13 6.88
N VAL A 63 1.36 -4.98 6.57
CA VAL A 63 1.64 -4.53 5.21
C VAL A 63 3.14 -4.39 5.04
N ARG A 64 3.69 -4.88 3.92
CA ARG A 64 5.09 -4.68 3.57
C ARG A 64 5.23 -3.48 2.64
N VAL A 65 6.16 -2.59 2.99
CA VAL A 65 6.58 -1.49 2.13
C VAL A 65 7.91 -1.89 1.48
N PRO A 66 7.95 -2.05 0.15
CA PRO A 66 9.20 -2.31 -0.56
C PRO A 66 10.16 -1.12 -0.46
N ASP A 67 11.44 -1.36 -0.70
CA ASP A 67 12.45 -0.31 -0.70
C ASP A 67 12.14 0.80 -1.73
N GLY A 68 12.35 2.05 -1.33
CA GLY A 68 12.04 3.24 -2.14
C GLY A 68 10.55 3.48 -2.42
N VAL A 69 9.63 2.66 -1.88
CA VAL A 69 8.18 2.82 -2.07
C VAL A 69 7.56 3.60 -0.92
N THR A 70 6.64 4.49 -1.24
CA THR A 70 5.69 5.07 -0.30
C THR A 70 4.31 4.48 -0.54
N LEU A 71 3.67 3.93 0.50
CA LEU A 71 2.28 3.50 0.45
C LEU A 71 1.37 4.55 1.12
N ARG A 72 0.20 4.78 0.55
CA ARG A 72 -0.84 5.64 1.11
C ARG A 72 -2.13 4.85 1.21
N VAL A 73 -2.61 4.68 2.42
CA VAL A 73 -3.84 3.96 2.77
C VAL A 73 -4.91 4.97 3.16
N GLY A 74 -6.14 4.76 2.73
CA GLY A 74 -7.29 5.56 3.14
C GLY A 74 -7.37 6.96 2.52
N VAL A 75 -7.02 7.10 1.24
CA VAL A 75 -7.41 8.32 0.50
C VAL A 75 -8.94 8.33 0.38
N GLY A 76 -9.62 9.38 0.83
CA GLY A 76 -11.09 9.58 0.73
C GLY A 76 -11.42 11.06 0.97
N PRO A 77 -12.61 11.59 0.60
CA PRO A 77 -13.93 10.93 0.44
C PRO A 77 -14.58 11.12 -0.96
N ARG A 78 -14.79 10.02 -1.70
CA ARG A 78 -15.22 9.83 -3.10
C ARG A 78 -14.10 9.75 -4.15
N GLY A 79 -12.90 9.44 -3.70
CA GLY A 79 -11.71 9.09 -4.49
C GLY A 79 -10.95 7.96 -3.80
N GLU A 80 -11.71 7.04 -3.21
CA GLU A 80 -11.24 5.93 -2.39
C GLU A 80 -10.22 5.09 -3.16
N SER A 81 -8.98 5.20 -2.70
CA SER A 81 -7.88 4.49 -3.31
C SER A 81 -6.79 4.19 -2.31
N LEU A 82 -6.17 3.05 -2.53
CA LEU A 82 -4.89 2.71 -1.95
C LEU A 82 -3.84 3.04 -2.99
N ALA A 83 -2.90 3.92 -2.66
CA ALA A 83 -1.93 4.41 -3.63
C ALA A 83 -0.51 4.03 -3.23
N TRP A 84 0.34 3.85 -4.22
CA TRP A 84 1.77 3.72 -4.03
C TRP A 84 2.53 4.67 -4.95
N ARG A 85 3.72 5.06 -4.50
CA ARG A 85 4.65 5.88 -5.30
C ARG A 85 6.07 5.40 -5.06
N ARG A 86 6.85 5.32 -6.13
CA ARG A 86 8.30 5.17 -6.11
C ARG A 86 8.89 6.09 -7.17
N GLU A 87 9.68 7.07 -6.73
CA GLU A 87 10.28 8.08 -7.61
C GLU A 87 9.26 8.69 -8.60
N SER A 88 9.41 8.43 -9.90
CA SER A 88 8.53 8.90 -10.97
C SER A 88 7.30 8.01 -11.21
N ARG A 89 7.29 6.78 -10.70
CA ARG A 89 6.19 5.83 -10.87
C ARG A 89 5.17 5.94 -9.75
N THR A 90 3.92 5.90 -10.13
CA THR A 90 2.78 5.88 -9.21
C THR A 90 1.78 4.83 -9.66
N GLY A 91 1.03 4.30 -8.70
CA GLY A 91 -0.07 3.41 -8.98
C GLY A 91 -1.15 3.52 -7.92
N ARG A 92 -2.33 3.05 -8.27
CA ARG A 92 -3.48 3.01 -7.35
C ARG A 92 -4.23 1.70 -7.49
N VAL A 93 -4.75 1.22 -6.38
CA VAL A 93 -5.78 0.19 -6.30
C VAL A 93 -7.05 0.91 -5.90
N GLU A 94 -8.01 0.94 -6.83
CA GLU A 94 -9.34 1.50 -6.57
C GLU A 94 -10.05 0.64 -5.52
N THR A 95 -10.81 1.30 -4.65
CA THR A 95 -11.59 0.63 -3.63
C THR A 95 -12.85 1.43 -3.36
N ASP A 96 -13.90 0.73 -2.96
CA ASP A 96 -15.18 1.22 -2.51
C ASP A 96 -15.25 1.32 -0.97
N ILE A 97 -14.15 0.96 -0.30
CA ILE A 97 -14.07 0.94 1.15
C ILE A 97 -13.99 2.38 1.69
N PRO A 98 -14.96 2.82 2.49
CA PRO A 98 -14.95 4.16 3.05
C PRO A 98 -13.93 4.26 4.19
N PHE A 99 -12.91 5.09 3.98
CA PHE A 99 -11.92 5.38 5.02
C PHE A 99 -12.22 6.71 5.71
N ALA A 100 -12.32 6.67 7.04
CA ALA A 100 -12.47 7.85 7.88
C ALA A 100 -11.13 8.55 8.16
N SER A 101 -10.00 7.91 7.85
CA SER A 101 -8.66 8.48 8.01
C SER A 101 -7.71 7.98 6.94
N SER A 102 -6.64 8.73 6.70
CA SER A 102 -5.56 8.32 5.80
C SER A 102 -4.25 8.09 6.56
N LEU A 103 -3.43 7.16 6.09
CA LEU A 103 -2.11 6.85 6.62
C LEU A 103 -1.09 6.78 5.48
N THR A 104 0.11 7.31 5.70
CA THR A 104 1.22 7.22 4.74
C THR A 104 2.39 6.47 5.38
N LEU A 105 2.87 5.43 4.70
CA LEU A 105 4.01 4.61 5.10
C LEU A 105 5.16 4.89 4.14
N ARG A 106 6.27 5.41 4.65
CA ARG A 106 7.46 5.80 3.86
C ARG A 106 8.70 4.95 4.15
N GLU A 107 8.71 4.32 5.32
CA GLU A 107 9.81 3.47 5.75
C GLU A 107 9.66 2.11 5.07
N GLN A 108 10.76 1.51 4.65
CA GLN A 108 10.74 0.16 4.12
C GLN A 108 10.52 -0.88 5.24
N GLY A 109 9.98 -2.03 4.87
CA GLY A 109 9.83 -3.18 5.77
C GLY A 109 8.37 -3.47 6.14
N ARG A 110 8.18 -4.18 7.25
CA ARG A 110 6.85 -4.62 7.71
C ARG A 110 6.25 -3.57 8.64
N HIS A 111 5.01 -3.18 8.37
CA HIS A 111 4.24 -2.28 9.21
C HIS A 111 2.98 -2.98 9.69
N ARG A 112 2.73 -2.92 11.00
CA ARG A 112 1.47 -3.36 11.57
C ARG A 112 0.49 -2.19 11.54
N LEU A 113 -0.64 -2.41 10.89
CA LEU A 113 -1.74 -1.48 10.79
C LEU A 113 -2.88 -1.98 11.65
N ARG A 114 -3.46 -1.08 12.44
CA ARG A 114 -4.71 -1.31 13.12
C ARG A 114 -5.82 -0.64 12.33
N LEU A 115 -6.71 -1.46 11.78
CA LEU A 115 -7.97 -1.06 11.20
C LEU A 115 -9.02 -1.11 12.31
N THR A 116 -9.82 -0.07 12.43
CA THR A 116 -10.89 0.00 13.44
C THR A 116 -12.16 0.42 12.74
N LEU A 117 -13.20 -0.38 12.89
CA LEU A 117 -14.52 -0.08 12.35
C LEU A 117 -15.13 1.06 13.17
N ALA A 118 -15.70 2.03 12.49
CA ALA A 118 -16.42 3.14 13.09
C ALA A 118 -17.73 3.34 12.32
N GLY A 119 -18.83 3.53 13.03
CA GLY A 119 -20.10 3.91 12.42
C GLY A 119 -20.16 5.41 12.24
N GLU A 120 -20.38 5.86 11.02
CA GLU A 120 -20.60 7.27 10.70
C GLU A 120 -21.88 7.42 9.88
N ARG A 121 -22.87 8.12 10.43
CA ARG A 121 -24.18 8.35 9.79
C ARG A 121 -24.93 7.07 9.34
N GLY A 122 -24.66 5.94 10.00
CA GLY A 122 -25.28 4.65 9.68
C GLY A 122 -24.46 3.78 8.74
N ASP A 123 -23.36 4.31 8.18
CA ASP A 123 -22.43 3.57 7.33
C ASP A 123 -21.20 3.10 8.12
N ALA A 124 -20.67 1.94 7.75
CA ALA A 124 -19.39 1.45 8.26
C ALA A 124 -18.25 2.24 7.62
N THR A 125 -17.31 2.75 8.41
CA THR A 125 -16.08 3.39 7.95
C THR A 125 -14.86 2.78 8.62
N LEU A 126 -13.73 2.75 7.92
CA LEU A 126 -12.46 2.27 8.49
C LEU A 126 -11.57 3.42 8.90
N ARG A 127 -11.16 3.39 10.17
CA ARG A 127 -10.03 4.17 10.67
C ARG A 127 -8.78 3.34 10.61
N VAL A 128 -7.77 3.85 9.93
CA VAL A 128 -6.45 3.22 9.81
C VAL A 128 -5.43 3.99 10.63
N ARG A 129 -4.64 3.25 11.42
CA ARG A 129 -3.48 3.78 12.16
C ARG A 129 -2.35 2.76 12.18
N ARG A 130 -1.11 3.22 12.38
CA ARG A 130 -0.01 2.33 12.73
C ARG A 130 -0.24 1.79 14.15
N ALA A 131 -0.02 0.49 14.34
CA ALA A 131 -0.20 -0.21 15.61
C ALA A 131 1.01 -0.07 16.53
#